data_AF-A0A2E8WXH5-F1
#
_entry.id   AF-A0A2E8WXH5-F1
#
_cell.length_a   1.000
_cell.length_b   1.000
_cell.length_c   1.000
_cell.angle_alpha   90.00
_cell.angle_beta   90.00
_cell.angle_gamma   90.00
#
_symmetry.space_group_name_H-M   'P 1'
#
loop_
_entity.id
_entity.type
_entity.pdbx_description
1 polymer ?
#
loop_
_entity_poly.entity_id
_entity_poly.type
_entity_poly.pdbx_seq_one_letter_code
_entity_poly.pdbx_strand_id
1 'polypeptide(L)'
;MRAISFLLGAALSVGLDLQGLAQCNSCEPDLSCAAADFPVLCPETLADATAGEPYEEVITFNLPPVVVDPATDLSVDLLSVTISSVMGLPFGLEFTPSNADGTYEPGNGETYGCATVCGTPLSAGEYLVDINVAVVASAFGFEQSVDQSFSLALTVLPGDNPDAVSSFELSTLSGCAPLDMTGTALVTDAGASYAWDLGNGQSSNEANPTFTFDSTGTYTVQLATEVEALALTQVAISSLGGGWGQDLDDFFGQPDPYFVLSDANGTLYTSAYGSETQTPTLGGFSIPLDFGASYNIAFYDSDTFTNDDFLGASDFVAEGGGDVTVSNSTTATLTLTSSMVGSFNESLSVVVFDDLDVWLDMDGDGFGDPAVPVDACDPANTLPYAFNDADCDDANANVYLDASPTGEGVDNNCDGVLSPDEMVPCPGDLNLDTQVSVADVLVMLSDFGCISACESDLTSDGSVGVEDLLALLAYFGTQC
;
A
#
# COMPACT_ATOMS: atom_id res chain seq x y z
N MET A 1 15.64 1.88 -36.10
CA MET A 1 14.18 1.58 -36.18
C MET A 1 13.90 0.48 -35.17
N ARG A 2 13.10 0.82 -34.14
CA ARG A 2 12.90 0.15 -32.84
C ARG A 2 14.02 0.42 -31.83
N ALA A 3 13.90 1.55 -31.16
CA ALA A 3 14.68 1.97 -30.01
C ALA A 3 13.72 2.23 -28.85
N ILE A 4 14.08 1.71 -27.69
CA ILE A 4 13.76 2.23 -26.35
C ILE A 4 12.29 2.11 -25.93
N SER A 5 11.93 0.92 -25.42
CA SER A 5 10.90 0.81 -24.38
C SER A 5 11.48 1.46 -23.13
N PHE A 6 10.96 2.63 -22.79
CA PHE A 6 11.18 3.23 -21.48
C PHE A 6 10.69 2.28 -20.39
N LEU A 7 11.54 2.06 -19.39
CA LEU A 7 11.21 1.43 -18.13
C LEU A 7 10.30 2.39 -17.33
N LEU A 8 9.00 2.33 -17.62
CA LEU A 8 8.00 2.36 -16.56
C LEU A 8 7.74 0.89 -16.21
N GLY A 9 8.03 0.50 -14.96
CA GLY A 9 7.71 -0.82 -14.45
C GLY A 9 8.92 -1.69 -14.11
N ALA A 10 9.63 -1.34 -13.03
CA ALA A 10 10.09 -2.37 -12.11
C ALA A 10 8.86 -2.85 -11.32
N ALA A 11 8.00 -3.62 -11.97
CA ALA A 11 6.99 -4.41 -11.27
C ALA A 11 7.75 -5.50 -10.51
N LEU A 12 8.03 -5.23 -9.24
CA LEU A 12 8.37 -6.25 -8.25
C LEU A 12 7.28 -7.33 -8.33
N SER A 13 7.65 -8.57 -8.65
CA SER A 13 6.72 -9.70 -8.65
C SER A 13 6.33 -10.03 -7.21
N VAL A 14 5.38 -9.26 -6.69
CA VAL A 14 4.68 -9.55 -5.44
C VAL A 14 3.78 -10.74 -5.71
N GLY A 15 4.06 -11.86 -5.05
CA GLY A 15 3.18 -13.04 -5.02
C GLY A 15 1.97 -12.83 -4.12
N LEU A 16 1.26 -11.71 -4.27
CA LEU A 16 -0.10 -11.54 -3.81
C LEU A 16 -1.02 -11.62 -5.03
N ASP A 17 -2.12 -12.33 -4.87
CA ASP A 17 -3.23 -12.39 -5.82
C ASP A 17 -3.90 -11.00 -5.90
N LEU A 18 -3.23 -10.04 -6.55
CA LEU A 18 -3.68 -8.65 -6.69
C LEU A 18 -4.52 -8.53 -7.97
N GLN A 19 -5.83 -8.57 -7.81
CA GLN A 19 -6.75 -8.19 -8.88
C GLN A 19 -6.66 -6.67 -9.11
N GLY A 20 -5.89 -6.26 -10.12
CA GLY A 20 -6.00 -4.95 -10.77
C GLY A 20 -5.02 -3.87 -10.29
N LEU A 21 -3.80 -3.87 -10.82
CA LEU A 21 -3.05 -2.61 -10.96
C LEU A 21 -3.84 -1.73 -11.93
N ALA A 22 -4.49 -0.68 -11.42
CA ALA A 22 -5.06 0.35 -12.27
C ALA A 22 -3.88 1.08 -12.95
N GLN A 23 -3.68 0.84 -14.24
CA GLN A 23 -2.73 1.63 -15.03
C GLN A 23 -3.20 3.08 -15.04
N CYS A 24 -2.28 4.04 -14.82
CA CYS A 24 -2.62 5.46 -14.89
C CYS A 24 -3.37 5.78 -16.19
N ASN A 25 -4.43 6.57 -16.07
CA ASN A 25 -5.11 7.07 -17.25
C ASN A 25 -4.15 7.94 -18.08
N SER A 26 -4.25 7.84 -19.40
CA SER A 26 -3.55 8.76 -20.29
C SER A 26 -4.05 10.18 -20.05
N CYS A 27 -3.13 11.15 -19.93
CA CYS A 27 -3.48 12.55 -19.77
C CYS A 27 -3.78 13.25 -21.11
N GLU A 28 -4.53 14.34 -21.05
CA GLU A 28 -4.65 15.33 -22.13
C GLU A 28 -4.14 16.68 -21.61
N PRO A 29 -3.23 17.38 -22.33
CA PRO A 29 -2.69 18.65 -21.84
C PRO A 29 -3.76 19.73 -21.68
N ASP A 30 -3.74 20.45 -20.56
CA ASP A 30 -4.56 21.63 -20.35
C ASP A 30 -4.01 22.83 -21.14
N LEU A 31 -4.67 23.17 -22.24
CA LEU A 31 -4.30 24.31 -23.09
C LEU A 31 -4.50 25.68 -22.41
N SER A 32 -5.11 25.72 -21.22
CA SER A 32 -5.18 26.93 -20.39
C SER A 32 -3.87 27.20 -19.63
N CYS A 33 -3.00 26.19 -19.50
CA CYS A 33 -1.66 26.31 -18.95
C CYS A 33 -0.79 27.17 -19.88
N ALA A 34 -0.78 28.48 -19.68
CA ALA A 34 -0.13 29.42 -20.56
C ALA A 34 1.29 29.78 -20.09
N ALA A 35 2.29 29.42 -20.90
CA ALA A 35 3.62 29.99 -20.84
C ALA A 35 3.65 31.34 -21.57
N ALA A 36 4.26 32.37 -20.98
CA ALA A 36 4.53 33.63 -21.65
C ALA A 36 5.89 33.57 -22.37
N ASP A 37 6.97 33.50 -21.59
CA ASP A 37 8.35 33.59 -22.09
C ASP A 37 9.23 32.42 -21.63
N PHE A 38 8.71 31.56 -20.74
CA PHE A 38 9.39 30.42 -20.12
C PHE A 38 8.51 29.19 -20.05
N PRO A 39 9.09 27.98 -20.04
CA PRO A 39 8.36 26.76 -19.71
C PRO A 39 7.61 26.87 -18.38
N VAL A 40 6.39 26.35 -18.33
CA VAL A 40 5.53 26.38 -17.13
C VAL A 40 4.93 25.00 -16.89
N LEU A 41 4.77 24.64 -15.62
CA LEU A 41 4.02 23.48 -15.15
C LEU A 41 2.70 23.91 -14.52
N CYS A 42 1.63 23.19 -14.84
CA CYS A 42 0.31 23.40 -14.25
C CYS A 42 -0.30 22.08 -13.77
N PRO A 43 -0.81 22.00 -12.53
CA PRO A 43 -0.70 23.02 -11.48
C PRO A 43 0.74 23.14 -10.93
N GLU A 44 1.05 24.26 -10.26
CA GLU A 44 2.36 24.48 -9.60
C GLU A 44 2.50 23.66 -8.30
N THR A 45 1.38 23.20 -7.76
CA THR A 45 1.29 22.34 -6.56
C THR A 45 0.28 21.25 -6.84
N LEU A 46 0.61 20.02 -6.46
CA LEU A 46 -0.34 18.91 -6.54
C LEU A 46 -1.39 19.04 -5.42
N ALA A 47 -2.61 18.58 -5.70
CA ALA A 47 -3.65 18.44 -4.70
C ALA A 47 -3.25 17.43 -3.62
N ASP A 48 -3.72 17.66 -2.39
CA ASP A 48 -3.46 16.75 -1.28
C ASP A 48 -4.02 15.34 -1.57
N ALA A 49 -3.21 14.33 -1.35
CA ALA A 49 -3.62 12.92 -1.37
C ALA A 49 -3.96 12.43 0.05
N THR A 50 -4.48 11.21 0.17
CA THR A 50 -4.72 10.57 1.46
C THR A 50 -4.10 9.18 1.45
N ALA A 51 -3.34 8.84 2.50
CA ALA A 51 -2.66 7.56 2.61
C ALA A 51 -3.68 6.40 2.58
N GLY A 52 -3.43 5.41 1.72
CA GLY A 52 -4.32 4.26 1.52
C GLY A 52 -5.49 4.48 0.56
N GLU A 53 -5.71 5.71 0.07
CA GLU A 53 -6.79 6.03 -0.87
C GLU A 53 -6.27 6.26 -2.30
N PRO A 54 -7.04 5.92 -3.35
CA PRO A 54 -6.62 6.16 -4.73
C PRO A 54 -6.47 7.66 -5.01
N TYR A 55 -5.41 7.99 -5.72
CA TYR A 55 -5.04 9.33 -6.12
C TYR A 55 -4.75 9.36 -7.62
N GLU A 56 -5.21 10.41 -8.30
CA GLU A 56 -4.92 10.67 -9.71
C GLU A 56 -4.91 12.17 -9.95
N GLU A 57 -3.82 12.69 -10.49
CA GLU A 57 -3.69 14.08 -10.88
C GLU A 57 -2.92 14.21 -12.18
N VAL A 58 -3.39 15.09 -13.06
CA VAL A 58 -2.74 15.39 -14.33
C VAL A 58 -1.97 16.69 -14.22
N ILE A 59 -0.71 16.64 -14.58
CA ILE A 59 0.14 17.82 -14.76
C ILE A 59 0.34 18.10 -16.24
N THR A 60 0.34 19.39 -16.59
CA THR A 60 0.59 19.88 -17.95
C THR A 60 1.89 20.65 -17.98
N PHE A 61 2.70 20.41 -19.01
CA PHE A 61 3.89 21.20 -19.33
C PHE A 61 3.57 22.05 -20.56
N ASN A 62 3.73 23.36 -20.45
CA ASN A 62 3.79 24.25 -21.60
C ASN A 62 5.24 24.57 -21.91
N LEU A 63 5.69 24.19 -23.10
CA LEU A 63 7.05 24.32 -23.59
C LEU A 63 7.06 25.28 -24.80
N PRO A 64 7.27 26.60 -24.60
CA PRO A 64 7.30 27.52 -25.72
C PRO A 64 8.52 27.20 -26.62
N PRO A 65 8.37 27.27 -27.95
CA PRO A 65 9.45 26.95 -28.90
C PRO A 65 10.60 27.95 -28.85
N VAL A 66 10.35 29.11 -28.26
CA VAL A 66 11.32 30.16 -28.03
C VAL A 66 11.21 30.58 -26.58
N VAL A 67 12.33 30.56 -25.86
CA VAL A 67 12.44 30.98 -24.47
C VAL A 67 13.21 32.30 -24.44
N VAL A 68 12.72 33.27 -23.66
CA VAL A 68 13.35 34.60 -23.54
C VAL A 68 13.78 34.81 -22.10
N ASP A 69 15.08 34.85 -21.84
CA ASP A 69 15.62 35.09 -20.50
C ASP A 69 15.23 36.49 -19.98
N PRO A 70 14.53 36.63 -18.83
CA PRO A 70 13.99 37.91 -18.40
C PRO A 70 15.10 38.83 -17.87
N ALA A 71 16.26 38.27 -17.52
CA ALA A 71 17.40 39.02 -16.99
C ALA A 71 18.27 39.59 -18.12
N THR A 72 18.36 38.89 -19.26
CA THR A 72 19.26 39.25 -20.37
C THR A 72 18.54 39.64 -21.66
N ASP A 73 17.22 39.43 -21.75
CA ASP A 73 16.39 39.60 -22.95
C ASP A 73 16.89 38.74 -24.13
N LEU A 74 17.63 37.67 -23.81
CA LEU A 74 18.20 36.74 -24.79
C LEU A 74 17.15 35.70 -25.18
N SER A 75 16.89 35.60 -26.48
CA SER A 75 16.00 34.61 -27.06
C SER A 75 16.79 33.37 -27.49
N VAL A 76 16.32 32.20 -27.08
CA VAL A 76 16.88 30.89 -27.47
C VAL A 76 15.77 30.01 -28.04
N ASP A 77 16.10 29.22 -29.07
CA ASP A 77 15.18 28.25 -29.66
C ASP A 77 15.22 26.97 -28.81
N LEU A 78 14.09 26.59 -28.23
CA LEU A 78 13.96 25.35 -27.45
C LEU A 78 13.71 24.20 -28.42
N LEU A 79 14.68 23.29 -28.58
CA LEU A 79 14.60 22.21 -29.56
C LEU A 79 13.89 20.99 -28.96
N SER A 80 14.39 20.48 -27.85
CA SER A 80 13.80 19.34 -27.15
C SER A 80 13.94 19.44 -25.62
N VAL A 81 13.02 18.78 -24.92
CA VAL A 81 13.05 18.55 -23.47
C VAL A 81 12.77 17.08 -23.23
N THR A 82 13.69 16.38 -22.58
CA THR A 82 13.55 14.96 -22.24
C THR A 82 13.53 14.79 -20.73
N ILE A 83 12.51 14.13 -20.20
CA ILE A 83 12.47 13.72 -18.79
C ILE A 83 13.50 12.62 -18.58
N SER A 84 14.55 12.93 -17.82
CA SER A 84 15.67 12.02 -17.56
C SER A 84 15.43 11.14 -16.34
N SER A 85 14.82 11.68 -15.27
CA SER A 85 14.37 10.91 -14.11
C SER A 85 13.31 11.66 -13.30
N VAL A 86 12.52 10.92 -12.52
CA VAL A 86 11.61 11.46 -11.51
C VAL A 86 11.94 10.80 -10.17
N MET A 87 12.13 11.59 -9.13
CA MET A 87 12.50 11.15 -7.78
C MET A 87 11.56 11.76 -6.74
N GLY A 88 11.50 11.19 -5.54
CA GLY A 88 10.72 11.75 -4.43
C GLY A 88 9.21 11.57 -4.54
N LEU A 89 8.72 10.77 -5.49
CA LEU A 89 7.34 10.30 -5.52
C LEU A 89 7.02 9.47 -4.27
N PRO A 90 5.88 9.68 -3.60
CA PRO A 90 5.41 8.78 -2.56
C PRO A 90 5.29 7.37 -3.10
N PHE A 91 5.69 6.38 -2.31
CA PHE A 91 5.49 4.98 -2.69
C PHE A 91 4.02 4.67 -2.91
N GLY A 92 3.77 3.82 -3.91
CA GLY A 92 2.44 3.50 -4.38
C GLY A 92 1.87 4.52 -5.37
N LEU A 93 2.58 5.64 -5.62
CA LEU A 93 2.32 6.52 -6.76
C LEU A 93 3.33 6.29 -7.88
N GLU A 94 2.87 6.49 -9.11
CA GLU A 94 3.67 6.43 -10.33
C GLU A 94 3.51 7.73 -11.12
N PHE A 95 4.51 8.05 -11.95
CA PHE A 95 4.50 9.19 -12.86
C PHE A 95 4.56 8.71 -14.30
N THR A 96 3.53 9.03 -15.09
CA THR A 96 3.36 8.53 -16.46
C THR A 96 3.28 9.70 -17.45
N PRO A 97 4.34 9.99 -18.22
CA PRO A 97 4.31 11.04 -19.25
C PRO A 97 3.44 10.65 -20.46
N SER A 98 2.89 11.64 -21.16
CA SER A 98 2.08 11.44 -22.36
C SER A 98 2.91 10.86 -23.52
N ASN A 99 4.16 11.29 -23.63
CA ASN A 99 5.12 10.68 -24.54
C ASN A 99 5.83 9.55 -23.82
N ALA A 100 5.71 8.34 -24.37
CA ALA A 100 6.28 7.14 -23.77
C ALA A 100 7.81 7.23 -23.64
N ASP A 101 8.47 8.05 -24.45
CA ASP A 101 9.90 8.33 -24.38
C ASP A 101 10.29 9.56 -23.55
N GLY A 102 9.31 10.14 -22.84
CA GLY A 102 9.50 11.33 -22.02
C GLY A 102 10.05 12.54 -22.77
N THR A 103 10.09 12.52 -24.11
CA THR A 103 10.74 13.54 -24.93
C THR A 103 9.69 14.37 -25.64
N TYR A 104 9.86 15.70 -25.56
CA TYR A 104 8.97 16.67 -26.19
C TYR A 104 9.79 17.58 -27.10
N GLU A 105 9.29 17.85 -28.30
CA GLU A 105 9.98 18.62 -29.34
C GLU A 105 9.28 19.96 -29.65
N PRO A 106 9.36 20.97 -28.77
CA PRO A 106 8.72 22.27 -28.98
C PRO A 106 9.23 22.97 -30.26
N GLY A 107 10.49 22.79 -30.64
CA GLY A 107 11.03 23.28 -31.92
C GLY A 107 10.33 22.72 -33.16
N ASN A 108 9.67 21.56 -33.03
CA ASN A 108 8.87 20.91 -34.06
C ASN A 108 7.36 21.12 -33.88
N GLY A 109 6.96 22.05 -32.99
CA GLY A 109 5.57 22.45 -32.77
C GLY A 109 4.86 21.72 -31.62
N GLU A 110 5.55 20.82 -30.91
CA GLU A 110 5.03 20.13 -29.72
C GLU A 110 5.18 21.02 -28.47
N THR A 111 4.33 22.04 -28.40
CA THR A 111 4.42 23.08 -27.35
C THR A 111 3.72 22.70 -26.04
N TYR A 112 3.08 21.54 -25.99
CA TYR A 112 2.40 21.03 -24.80
C TYR A 112 2.72 19.54 -24.62
N GLY A 113 2.91 19.15 -23.37
CA GLY A 113 2.90 17.76 -22.93
C GLY A 113 2.15 17.63 -21.61
N CYS A 114 1.96 16.40 -21.14
CA CYS A 114 1.40 16.17 -19.82
C CYS A 114 1.98 14.90 -19.18
N ALA A 115 1.77 14.75 -17.88
CA ALA A 115 1.93 13.47 -17.20
C ALA A 115 0.80 13.24 -16.21
N THR A 116 0.51 11.98 -15.93
CA THR A 116 -0.40 11.58 -14.87
C THR A 116 0.42 11.09 -13.68
N VAL A 117 0.18 11.67 -12.50
CA VAL A 117 0.60 11.10 -11.22
C VAL A 117 -0.57 10.30 -10.68
N CYS A 118 -0.44 9.00 -10.52
CA CYS A 118 -1.55 8.17 -10.04
C CYS A 118 -1.10 7.01 -9.16
N GLY A 119 -2.05 6.41 -8.44
CA GLY A 119 -1.86 5.21 -7.65
C GLY A 119 -2.52 5.33 -6.27
N THR A 120 -1.93 4.70 -5.27
CA THR A 120 -2.40 4.79 -3.87
C THR A 120 -1.18 5.09 -3.01
N PRO A 121 -1.03 6.33 -2.49
CA PRO A 121 0.13 6.66 -1.68
C PRO A 121 0.05 5.87 -0.38
N LEU A 122 1.16 5.24 0.00
CA LEU A 122 1.15 4.34 1.15
C LEU A 122 1.18 5.13 2.46
N SER A 123 2.04 6.13 2.59
CA SER A 123 2.27 6.82 3.85
C SER A 123 1.97 8.31 3.78
N ALA A 124 1.53 8.86 4.92
CA ALA A 124 1.31 10.28 5.08
C ALA A 124 2.64 11.04 5.21
N GLY A 125 2.69 12.25 4.67
CA GLY A 125 3.91 13.05 4.69
C GLY A 125 3.89 14.21 3.71
N GLU A 126 4.95 15.00 3.74
CA GLU A 126 5.24 16.02 2.72
C GLU A 126 6.34 15.50 1.80
N TYR A 127 6.05 15.48 0.51
CA TYR A 127 6.93 14.95 -0.52
C TYR A 127 7.31 16.06 -1.50
N LEU A 128 8.58 16.08 -1.91
CA LEU A 128 9.08 16.93 -2.99
C LEU A 128 9.45 16.00 -4.15
N VAL A 129 8.64 16.05 -5.20
CA VAL A 129 8.83 15.26 -6.41
C VAL A 129 9.76 16.01 -7.35
N ASP A 130 11.02 15.59 -7.42
CA ASP A 130 12.04 16.19 -8.28
C ASP A 130 11.99 15.56 -9.68
N ILE A 131 11.71 16.38 -10.68
CA ILE A 131 11.68 15.98 -12.09
C ILE A 131 12.92 16.57 -12.76
N ASN A 132 13.82 15.68 -13.16
CA ASN A 132 15.04 16.03 -13.87
C ASN A 132 14.80 15.94 -15.38
N VAL A 133 15.28 16.94 -16.10
CA VAL A 133 15.13 17.05 -17.54
C VAL A 133 16.46 17.38 -18.21
N ALA A 134 16.72 16.77 -19.35
CA ALA A 134 17.77 17.16 -20.27
C ALA A 134 17.16 18.07 -21.35
N VAL A 135 17.66 19.30 -21.45
CA VAL A 135 17.14 20.32 -22.37
C VAL A 135 18.15 20.56 -23.49
N VAL A 136 17.69 20.50 -24.74
CA VAL A 136 18.47 20.93 -25.90
C VAL A 136 17.91 22.23 -26.43
N ALA A 137 18.73 23.28 -26.47
CA ALA A 137 18.36 24.59 -26.98
C ALA A 137 19.42 25.13 -27.95
N SER A 138 19.01 25.96 -28.91
CA SER A 138 19.90 26.62 -29.85
C SER A 138 19.94 28.12 -29.60
N ALA A 139 21.15 28.67 -29.50
CA ALA A 139 21.40 30.10 -29.42
C ALA A 139 22.47 30.47 -30.44
N PHE A 140 22.19 31.49 -31.28
CA PHE A 140 23.12 31.92 -32.33
C PHE A 140 23.57 30.82 -33.30
N GLY A 141 22.76 29.77 -33.48
CA GLY A 141 23.07 28.64 -34.35
C GLY A 141 23.96 27.57 -33.73
N PHE A 142 24.19 27.61 -32.40
CA PHE A 142 24.89 26.58 -31.65
C PHE A 142 23.91 25.89 -30.70
N GLU A 143 23.90 24.57 -30.73
CA GLU A 143 23.13 23.74 -29.80
C GLU A 143 23.87 23.60 -28.47
N GLN A 144 23.12 23.70 -27.38
CA GLN A 144 23.60 23.44 -26.03
C GLN A 144 22.66 22.45 -25.35
N SER A 145 23.26 21.50 -24.63
CA SER A 145 22.56 20.57 -23.75
C SER A 145 22.72 21.06 -22.31
N VAL A 146 21.60 21.20 -21.60
CA VAL A 146 21.57 21.68 -20.22
C VAL A 146 20.64 20.80 -19.41
N ASP A 147 21.15 20.24 -18.31
CA ASP A 147 20.32 19.54 -17.34
C ASP A 147 19.63 20.55 -16.42
N GLN A 148 18.34 20.38 -16.20
CA GLN A 148 17.53 21.17 -15.29
C GLN A 148 16.73 20.26 -14.36
N SER A 149 16.33 20.79 -13.22
CA SER A 149 15.53 20.08 -12.23
C SER A 149 14.49 21.03 -11.63
N PHE A 150 13.30 20.52 -11.36
CA PHE A 150 12.24 21.25 -10.69
C PHE A 150 11.48 20.31 -9.75
N SER A 151 10.93 20.87 -8.66
CA SER A 151 10.27 20.11 -7.60
C SER A 151 8.77 20.43 -7.57
N LEU A 152 7.94 19.40 -7.54
CA LEU A 152 6.50 19.50 -7.27
C LEU A 152 6.22 19.03 -5.83
N ALA A 153 5.60 19.88 -5.02
CA ALA A 153 5.19 19.50 -3.68
C ALA A 153 3.90 18.68 -3.73
N LEU A 154 3.86 17.59 -2.95
CA LEU A 154 2.68 16.77 -2.71
C LEU A 154 2.54 16.50 -1.21
N THR A 155 1.37 16.83 -0.65
CA THR A 155 1.02 16.47 0.73
C THR A 155 0.18 15.20 0.70
N VAL A 156 0.56 14.20 1.47
CA VAL A 156 -0.27 13.02 1.73
C VAL A 156 -0.79 13.10 3.16
N LEU A 157 -2.11 13.21 3.31
CA LEU A 157 -2.79 13.25 4.59
C LEU A 157 -2.87 11.84 5.22
N PRO A 158 -2.94 11.73 6.56
CA PRO A 158 -3.25 10.47 7.23
C PRO A 158 -4.60 9.90 6.78
N GLY A 159 -4.68 8.57 6.63
CA GLY A 159 -5.93 7.85 6.35
C GLY A 159 -6.90 7.84 7.54
N ASP A 160 -8.13 7.37 7.29
CA ASP A 160 -9.22 7.38 8.28
C ASP A 160 -9.02 6.41 9.46
N ASN A 161 -8.09 5.45 9.34
CA ASN A 161 -7.78 4.50 10.40
C ASN A 161 -6.42 4.84 11.04
N PRO A 162 -6.38 5.43 12.25
CA PRO A 162 -5.13 5.75 12.93
C PRO A 162 -4.34 4.50 13.38
N ASP A 163 -4.99 3.33 13.41
CA ASP A 163 -4.38 2.04 13.70
C ASP A 163 -3.99 1.27 12.41
N ALA A 164 -4.15 1.88 11.24
CA ALA A 164 -3.60 1.39 9.99
C ALA A 164 -2.36 2.21 9.65
N VAL A 165 -1.21 1.53 9.69
CA VAL A 165 0.04 2.02 9.11
C VAL A 165 0.31 1.24 7.82
N SER A 166 1.12 1.81 6.94
CA SER A 166 1.31 1.30 5.57
C SER A 166 2.67 0.67 5.35
N SER A 167 3.64 1.02 6.19
CA SER A 167 5.02 0.59 6.10
C SER A 167 5.28 -0.75 6.81
N PHE A 168 4.39 -1.15 7.72
CA PHE A 168 4.45 -2.45 8.40
C PHE A 168 3.09 -2.91 8.92
N GLU A 169 3.03 -4.17 9.33
CA GLU A 169 1.92 -4.74 10.08
C GLU A 169 2.44 -5.51 11.30
N LEU A 170 1.56 -5.70 12.29
CA LEU A 170 1.81 -6.52 13.47
C LEU A 170 0.83 -7.69 13.51
N SER A 171 1.25 -8.84 14.05
CA SER A 171 0.41 -10.04 14.13
C SER A 171 -0.88 -9.87 14.95
N THR A 172 -0.89 -8.94 15.91
CA THR A 172 -2.08 -8.49 16.67
C THR A 172 -1.79 -7.11 17.26
N LEU A 173 -2.82 -6.39 17.71
CA LEU A 173 -2.68 -5.13 18.46
C LEU A 173 -3.03 -5.29 19.95
N SER A 174 -3.44 -6.48 20.36
CA SER A 174 -3.75 -6.76 21.76
C SER A 174 -3.64 -8.24 22.11
N GLY A 175 -3.34 -8.55 23.37
CA GLY A 175 -3.32 -9.93 23.86
C GLY A 175 -2.81 -10.08 25.30
N CYS A 176 -2.80 -11.31 25.78
CA CYS A 176 -2.36 -11.65 27.13
C CYS A 176 -0.84 -11.78 27.22
N ALA A 177 -0.25 -11.43 28.36
CA ALA A 177 1.16 -11.71 28.64
C ALA A 177 1.40 -13.21 28.95
N PRO A 178 2.52 -13.81 28.50
CA PRO A 178 3.47 -13.29 27.53
C PRO A 178 2.86 -13.29 26.11
N LEU A 179 2.96 -12.13 25.43
CA LEU A 179 2.43 -11.98 24.08
C LEU A 179 3.55 -12.11 23.06
N ASP A 180 3.58 -13.22 22.33
CA ASP A 180 4.48 -13.41 21.20
C ASP A 180 3.96 -12.67 19.96
N MET A 181 4.84 -11.90 19.33
CA MET A 181 4.54 -10.96 18.27
C MET A 181 5.47 -11.16 17.08
N THR A 182 4.94 -10.92 15.89
CA THR A 182 5.72 -10.77 14.66
C THR A 182 5.41 -9.40 14.06
N GLY A 183 6.46 -8.65 13.72
CA GLY A 183 6.35 -7.50 12.84
C GLY A 183 6.70 -7.89 11.42
N THR A 184 5.98 -7.35 10.43
CA THR A 184 6.26 -7.56 9.00
C THR A 184 6.42 -6.21 8.32
N ALA A 185 7.60 -5.93 7.78
CA ALA A 185 7.79 -4.75 6.93
C ALA A 185 7.11 -4.94 5.58
N LEU A 186 6.32 -3.97 5.15
CA LEU A 186 5.55 -4.00 3.89
C LEU A 186 6.30 -3.32 2.74
N VAL A 187 7.17 -2.37 3.05
CA VAL A 187 8.08 -1.72 2.08
C VAL A 187 9.31 -2.61 1.90
N THR A 188 9.43 -3.30 0.76
CA THR A 188 10.40 -4.40 0.56
C THR A 188 11.41 -4.18 -0.56
N ASP A 189 11.82 -2.94 -0.82
CA ASP A 189 12.80 -2.61 -1.86
C ASP A 189 14.19 -3.19 -1.58
N ALA A 190 14.99 -3.45 -2.62
CA ALA A 190 16.36 -3.96 -2.49
C ALA A 190 17.31 -2.96 -1.81
N GLY A 191 17.03 -1.66 -1.96
CA GLY A 191 17.68 -0.56 -1.24
C GLY A 191 17.02 -0.21 0.10
N ALA A 192 16.06 -1.00 0.58
CA ALA A 192 15.37 -0.75 1.85
C ALA A 192 16.21 -1.21 3.05
N SER A 193 16.21 -0.40 4.10
CA SER A 193 16.76 -0.72 5.41
C SER A 193 15.74 -0.47 6.51
N TYR A 194 15.78 -1.28 7.57
CA TYR A 194 14.77 -1.30 8.63
C TYR A 194 15.39 -0.97 9.97
N ALA A 195 14.68 -0.18 10.77
CA ALA A 195 15.01 0.09 12.16
C ALA A 195 13.73 0.05 13.02
N TRP A 196 13.55 -1.06 13.72
CA TRP A 196 12.44 -1.29 14.64
C TRP A 196 12.79 -0.79 16.05
N ASP A 197 11.89 -0.04 16.66
CA ASP A 197 11.78 0.14 18.11
C ASP A 197 10.53 -0.60 18.59
N LEU A 198 10.72 -1.65 19.38
CA LEU A 198 9.63 -2.55 19.79
C LEU A 198 8.88 -2.04 21.03
N GLY A 199 9.26 -0.88 21.58
CA GLY A 199 8.59 -0.25 22.72
C GLY A 199 8.87 -0.90 24.08
N ASN A 200 9.38 -2.14 24.11
CA ASN A 200 9.81 -2.85 25.32
C ASN A 200 11.33 -2.70 25.61
N GLY A 201 11.99 -1.76 24.93
CA GLY A 201 13.44 -1.55 25.02
C GLY A 201 14.27 -2.49 24.13
N GLN A 202 13.63 -3.34 23.33
CA GLN A 202 14.27 -4.11 22.26
C GLN A 202 14.17 -3.38 20.92
N SER A 203 15.10 -3.67 20.02
CA SER A 203 15.16 -3.13 18.66
C SER A 203 15.55 -4.22 17.66
N SER A 204 15.25 -4.02 16.39
CA SER A 204 15.68 -4.92 15.31
C SER A 204 16.01 -4.19 14.01
N ASN A 205 16.84 -4.78 13.17
CA ASN A 205 17.10 -4.35 11.79
C ASN A 205 16.64 -5.39 10.76
N GLU A 206 16.00 -6.48 11.21
CA GLU A 206 15.41 -7.47 10.33
C GLU A 206 14.11 -6.93 9.72
N ALA A 207 13.78 -7.32 8.49
CA ALA A 207 12.50 -6.95 7.87
C ALA A 207 11.31 -7.52 8.66
N ASN A 208 11.44 -8.75 9.16
CA ASN A 208 10.36 -9.48 9.83
C ASN A 208 10.80 -10.02 11.21
N PRO A 209 10.98 -9.15 12.23
CA PRO A 209 11.42 -9.59 13.54
C PRO A 209 10.32 -10.32 14.32
N THR A 210 10.73 -11.26 15.17
CA THR A 210 9.84 -11.83 16.21
C THR A 210 10.30 -11.36 17.58
N PHE A 211 9.35 -11.02 18.45
CA PHE A 211 9.61 -10.49 19.79
C PHE A 211 8.46 -10.80 20.74
N THR A 212 8.68 -10.64 22.04
CA THR A 212 7.71 -10.99 23.08
C THR A 212 7.52 -9.83 24.05
N PHE A 213 6.28 -9.59 24.47
CA PHE A 213 5.95 -8.74 25.61
C PHE A 213 5.67 -9.60 26.84
N ASP A 214 6.67 -9.72 27.72
CA ASP A 214 6.59 -10.53 28.95
C ASP A 214 5.75 -9.91 30.06
N SER A 215 5.37 -8.64 29.91
CA SER A 215 4.69 -7.87 30.94
C SER A 215 3.54 -7.10 30.36
N THR A 216 2.58 -6.77 31.22
CA THR A 216 1.44 -5.95 30.84
C THR A 216 1.82 -4.50 30.63
N GLY A 217 1.07 -3.85 29.77
CA GLY A 217 1.25 -2.45 29.46
C GLY A 217 0.80 -2.12 28.04
N THR A 218 0.87 -0.83 27.73
CA THR A 218 0.72 -0.35 26.36
C THR A 218 2.10 -0.07 25.80
N TYR A 219 2.45 -0.74 24.70
CA TYR A 219 3.73 -0.62 24.02
C TYR A 219 3.54 0.09 22.69
N THR A 220 4.42 1.05 22.36
CA THR A 220 4.43 1.70 21.05
C THR A 220 5.52 1.06 20.21
N VAL A 221 5.12 0.30 19.19
CA VAL A 221 6.02 -0.29 18.21
C VAL A 221 6.19 0.68 17.06
N GLN A 222 7.42 0.96 16.66
CA GLN A 222 7.76 1.87 15.57
C GLN A 222 8.65 1.16 14.57
N LEU A 223 8.42 1.41 13.29
CA LEU A 223 9.34 1.06 12.23
C LEU A 223 9.76 2.32 11.47
N ALA A 224 11.06 2.55 11.42
CA ALA A 224 11.67 3.42 10.42
C ALA A 224 12.19 2.57 9.25
N THR A 225 11.66 2.79 8.06
CA THR A 225 12.14 2.19 6.81
C THR A 225 12.74 3.28 5.93
N GLU A 226 14.01 3.15 5.55
CA GLU A 226 14.67 4.05 4.60
C GLU A 226 14.92 3.32 3.30
N VAL A 227 14.61 3.94 2.17
CA VAL A 227 14.85 3.38 0.83
C VAL A 227 15.82 4.28 0.08
N GLU A 228 16.92 3.69 -0.36
CA GLU A 228 17.91 4.34 -1.20
C GLU A 228 17.76 3.93 -2.66
N ALA A 229 18.10 4.84 -3.58
CA ALA A 229 18.32 4.52 -4.98
C ALA A 229 19.82 4.66 -5.30
N LEU A 230 20.30 3.84 -6.22
CA LEU A 230 21.69 3.85 -6.66
C LEU A 230 21.77 4.33 -8.11
N ALA A 231 22.77 5.18 -8.41
CA ALA A 231 23.05 5.61 -9.77
C ALA A 231 24.55 5.63 -10.08
N LEU A 232 24.92 5.22 -11.30
CA LEU A 232 26.24 5.47 -11.85
C LEU A 232 26.29 6.91 -12.36
N THR A 233 27.22 7.71 -11.82
CA THR A 233 27.29 9.16 -12.08
C THR A 233 28.59 9.60 -12.76
N GLN A 234 29.64 8.77 -12.67
CA GLN A 234 30.93 9.04 -13.29
C GLN A 234 31.66 7.76 -13.63
N VAL A 235 32.44 7.80 -14.71
CA VAL A 235 33.40 6.78 -15.12
C VAL A 235 34.73 7.46 -15.42
N ALA A 236 35.71 7.27 -14.53
CA ALA A 236 37.07 7.80 -14.67
C ALA A 236 38.00 6.70 -15.20
N ILE A 237 38.36 6.77 -16.48
CA ILE A 237 39.29 5.83 -17.09
C ILE A 237 40.71 6.19 -16.65
N SER A 238 41.42 5.23 -16.06
CA SER A 238 42.80 5.41 -15.56
C SER A 238 43.86 4.76 -16.45
N SER A 239 43.45 3.74 -17.22
CA SER A 239 44.27 3.07 -18.23
C SER A 239 43.36 2.44 -19.27
N LEU A 240 43.59 2.68 -20.55
CA LEU A 240 42.90 1.97 -21.64
C LEU A 240 43.57 0.65 -21.99
N GLY A 241 42.76 -0.28 -22.47
CA GLY A 241 43.26 -1.47 -23.18
C GLY A 241 44.01 -1.08 -24.44
N GLY A 242 44.88 -1.97 -24.93
CA GLY A 242 45.46 -1.80 -26.27
C GLY A 242 44.47 -2.21 -27.36
N GLY A 243 44.63 -1.70 -28.57
CA GLY A 243 43.73 -2.00 -29.69
C GLY A 243 43.60 -0.80 -30.61
N TRP A 244 43.28 0.34 -29.99
CA TRP A 244 43.06 1.70 -30.52
C TRP A 244 44.11 2.35 -31.43
N GLY A 245 45.10 1.63 -31.95
CA GLY A 245 46.24 2.25 -32.65
C GLY A 245 46.57 1.60 -33.99
N GLN A 246 45.65 0.81 -34.54
CA GLN A 246 45.94 -0.10 -35.65
C GLN A 246 45.14 0.17 -36.92
N ASP A 247 44.42 1.28 -36.99
CA ASP A 247 43.63 1.61 -38.15
C ASP A 247 43.98 2.96 -38.79
N LEU A 248 43.14 3.42 -39.72
CA LEU A 248 43.43 4.60 -40.56
C LEU A 248 43.20 5.92 -39.83
N ASP A 249 42.40 5.96 -38.76
CA ASP A 249 42.15 7.17 -37.96
C ASP A 249 43.33 7.45 -37.01
N ASP A 250 43.97 6.40 -36.46
CA ASP A 250 45.00 6.52 -35.41
C ASP A 250 46.41 6.94 -35.86
N PHE A 251 46.63 7.13 -37.16
CA PHE A 251 47.96 7.49 -37.65
C PHE A 251 48.38 8.90 -37.16
N PHE A 252 47.45 9.69 -36.60
CA PHE A 252 47.72 11.03 -36.09
C PHE A 252 46.95 11.48 -34.80
N GLY A 253 46.07 10.65 -34.21
CA GLY A 253 45.20 11.03 -33.07
C GLY A 253 45.48 10.31 -31.74
N GLN A 254 44.98 10.88 -30.64
CA GLN A 254 44.72 10.17 -29.37
C GLN A 254 43.36 9.46 -29.47
N PRO A 255 43.12 8.40 -28.67
CA PRO A 255 41.85 7.69 -28.73
C PRO A 255 40.70 8.59 -28.26
N ASP A 256 39.49 8.22 -28.67
CA ASP A 256 38.18 8.79 -28.37
C ASP A 256 37.33 7.80 -27.54
N PRO A 257 37.65 7.55 -26.25
CA PRO A 257 37.07 6.43 -25.53
C PRO A 257 35.65 6.72 -25.06
N TYR A 258 34.76 5.76 -25.25
CA TYR A 258 33.42 5.75 -24.66
C TYR A 258 33.14 4.41 -23.97
N PHE A 259 32.01 4.32 -23.25
CA PHE A 259 31.57 3.08 -22.62
C PHE A 259 30.14 2.74 -22.99
N VAL A 260 29.85 1.44 -22.93
CA VAL A 260 28.52 0.86 -23.02
C VAL A 260 28.25 0.11 -21.72
N LEU A 261 27.21 0.52 -21.00
CA LEU A 261 26.70 -0.19 -19.83
C LEU A 261 25.56 -1.11 -20.26
N SER A 262 25.55 -2.33 -19.72
CA SER A 262 24.54 -3.34 -20.02
C SER A 262 24.18 -4.18 -18.79
N ASP A 263 22.97 -4.73 -18.81
CA ASP A 263 22.44 -5.68 -17.85
C ASP A 263 22.10 -7.02 -18.53
N ALA A 264 21.32 -7.88 -17.86
CA ALA A 264 20.84 -9.14 -18.43
C ALA A 264 19.88 -8.96 -19.63
N ASN A 265 19.27 -7.79 -19.78
CA ASN A 265 18.29 -7.47 -20.82
C ASN A 265 18.92 -6.80 -22.05
N GLY A 266 20.14 -6.28 -21.91
CA GLY A 266 20.93 -5.74 -23.01
C GLY A 266 21.60 -4.43 -22.66
N THR A 267 21.85 -3.59 -23.67
CA THR A 267 22.45 -2.27 -23.47
C THR A 267 21.49 -1.33 -22.75
N LEU A 268 21.95 -0.78 -21.64
CA LEU A 268 21.25 0.23 -20.85
C LEU A 268 21.64 1.65 -21.27
N TYR A 269 22.94 1.88 -21.47
CA TYR A 269 23.46 3.22 -21.74
C TYR A 269 24.72 3.16 -22.58
N THR A 270 24.87 4.12 -23.50
CA THR A 270 26.11 4.37 -24.23
C THR A 270 26.52 5.82 -23.98
N SER A 271 27.74 6.04 -23.50
CA SER A 271 28.22 7.38 -23.20
C SER A 271 28.70 8.13 -24.45
N ALA A 272 28.81 9.45 -24.33
CA ALA A 272 29.62 10.22 -25.25
C ALA A 272 31.10 9.87 -25.09
N TYR A 273 31.86 9.97 -26.18
CA TYR A 273 33.29 9.71 -26.19
C TYR A 273 34.10 10.88 -25.64
N GLY A 274 35.23 10.56 -24.99
CA GLY A 274 36.21 11.53 -24.53
C GLY A 274 37.17 11.89 -25.66
N SER A 275 36.91 12.99 -26.36
CA SER A 275 37.70 13.33 -27.56
C SER A 275 39.20 13.52 -27.28
N GLU A 276 40.02 12.85 -28.09
CA GLU A 276 41.47 12.95 -28.18
C GLU A 276 42.15 12.84 -26.81
N THR A 277 41.62 11.94 -25.97
CA THR A 277 42.01 11.82 -24.56
C THR A 277 42.04 10.35 -24.14
N GLN A 278 43.23 9.86 -23.76
CA GLN A 278 43.40 8.45 -23.33
C GLN A 278 42.74 8.11 -21.99
N THR A 279 42.66 9.06 -21.05
CA THR A 279 42.14 8.79 -19.70
C THR A 279 41.04 9.80 -19.36
N PRO A 280 39.91 9.78 -20.10
CA PRO A 280 38.84 10.73 -19.87
C PRO A 280 38.11 10.41 -18.56
N THR A 281 37.57 11.45 -17.94
CA THR A 281 36.56 11.31 -16.90
C THR A 281 35.22 11.63 -17.53
N LEU A 282 34.40 10.61 -17.72
CA LEU A 282 33.08 10.70 -18.33
C LEU A 282 32.05 10.88 -17.21
N GLY A 283 31.19 11.87 -17.33
CA GLY A 283 30.16 12.19 -16.33
C GLY A 283 29.05 13.04 -16.94
N GLY A 284 28.22 13.66 -16.10
CA GLY A 284 27.03 14.40 -16.56
C GLY A 284 25.86 13.47 -16.90
N PHE A 285 25.87 12.25 -16.35
CA PHE A 285 24.77 11.30 -16.43
C PHE A 285 24.43 10.81 -15.01
N SER A 286 23.23 10.28 -14.85
CA SER A 286 22.78 9.63 -13.62
C SER A 286 22.02 8.37 -14.01
N ILE A 287 22.75 7.27 -14.23
CA ILE A 287 22.19 6.03 -14.76
C ILE A 287 21.70 5.19 -13.58
N PRO A 288 20.38 4.91 -13.45
CA PRO A 288 19.84 4.15 -12.33
C PRO A 288 20.36 2.70 -12.36
N LEU A 289 20.63 2.17 -11.17
CA LEU A 289 21.08 0.80 -10.95
C LEU A 289 20.27 0.15 -9.83
N ASP A 290 19.99 -1.13 -9.98
CA ASP A 290 19.30 -1.95 -9.01
C ASP A 290 20.32 -2.47 -7.97
N PHE A 291 19.98 -2.37 -6.69
CA PHE A 291 20.82 -2.88 -5.60
C PHE A 291 21.03 -4.39 -5.74
N GLY A 292 22.29 -4.80 -5.67
CA GLY A 292 22.71 -6.21 -5.78
C GLY A 292 22.68 -6.78 -7.19
N ALA A 293 22.29 -6.00 -8.22
CA ALA A 293 22.32 -6.46 -9.60
C ALA A 293 23.73 -6.40 -10.20
N SER A 294 23.97 -7.30 -11.16
CA SER A 294 25.22 -7.38 -11.92
C SER A 294 25.10 -6.64 -13.24
N TYR A 295 26.10 -5.81 -13.53
CA TYR A 295 26.20 -5.03 -14.75
C TYR A 295 27.52 -5.31 -15.46
N ASN A 296 27.50 -5.21 -16.79
CA ASN A 296 28.70 -5.23 -17.61
C ASN A 296 28.97 -3.82 -18.16
N ILE A 297 30.20 -3.35 -17.99
CA ILE A 297 30.69 -2.13 -18.62
C ILE A 297 31.77 -2.48 -19.64
N ALA A 298 31.52 -2.11 -20.89
CA ALA A 298 32.41 -2.31 -22.03
C ALA A 298 32.95 -0.97 -22.52
N PHE A 299 34.22 -0.93 -22.90
CA PHE A 299 34.92 0.26 -23.37
C PHE A 299 35.28 0.12 -24.83
N TYR A 300 35.16 1.22 -25.57
CA TYR A 300 35.41 1.27 -27.00
C TYR A 300 36.17 2.55 -27.36
N ASP A 301 36.89 2.51 -28.48
CA ASP A 301 37.35 3.70 -29.18
C ASP A 301 36.35 4.06 -30.28
N SER A 302 36.04 5.34 -30.42
CA SER A 302 35.10 5.80 -31.46
C SER A 302 35.86 6.17 -32.72
N ASP A 303 35.51 5.52 -33.85
CA ASP A 303 36.19 5.77 -35.12
C ASP A 303 35.25 6.39 -36.16
N THR A 304 35.79 7.29 -36.99
CA THR A 304 34.99 7.99 -38.01
C THR A 304 34.96 7.28 -39.36
N PHE A 305 35.97 6.47 -39.67
CA PHE A 305 36.09 5.78 -40.96
C PHE A 305 36.18 4.26 -40.87
N THR A 306 36.34 3.73 -39.66
CA THR A 306 36.51 2.30 -39.35
C THR A 306 35.45 1.87 -38.34
N ASN A 307 35.51 0.61 -37.88
CA ASN A 307 34.60 0.16 -36.83
C ASN A 307 35.28 0.40 -35.51
N ASP A 308 34.52 0.92 -34.54
CA ASP A 308 34.94 1.14 -33.17
C ASP A 308 35.72 -0.04 -32.56
N ASP A 309 36.91 0.27 -32.06
CA ASP A 309 37.79 -0.71 -31.44
C ASP A 309 37.34 -1.08 -30.02
N PHE A 310 37.19 -2.38 -29.75
CA PHE A 310 36.87 -2.86 -28.40
C PHE A 310 38.10 -2.85 -27.48
N LEU A 311 38.02 -2.08 -26.38
CA LEU A 311 39.14 -1.82 -25.45
C LEU A 311 39.05 -2.64 -24.15
N GLY A 312 38.02 -3.45 -23.99
CA GLY A 312 37.83 -4.35 -22.85
C GLY A 312 36.47 -4.18 -22.17
N ALA A 313 36.09 -5.16 -21.35
CA ALA A 313 34.86 -5.11 -20.58
C ALA A 313 35.03 -5.78 -19.23
N SER A 314 34.34 -5.28 -18.23
CA SER A 314 34.34 -5.81 -16.87
C SER A 314 32.92 -5.89 -16.33
N ASP A 315 32.68 -6.90 -15.49
CA ASP A 315 31.45 -6.99 -14.71
C ASP A 315 31.64 -6.33 -13.35
N PHE A 316 30.59 -5.73 -12.81
CA PHE A 316 30.53 -5.25 -11.43
C PHE A 316 29.14 -5.48 -10.84
N VAL A 317 29.06 -5.50 -9.50
CA VAL A 317 27.80 -5.60 -8.77
C VAL A 317 27.53 -4.25 -8.11
N ALA A 318 26.30 -3.76 -8.27
CA ALA A 318 25.82 -2.52 -7.69
C ALA A 318 25.43 -2.73 -6.21
N GLU A 319 26.41 -2.85 -5.30
CA GLU A 319 26.13 -3.14 -3.88
C GLU A 319 25.76 -1.91 -3.04
N GLY A 320 26.11 -0.71 -3.48
CA GLY A 320 25.83 0.53 -2.77
C GLY A 320 26.67 1.70 -3.28
N GLY A 321 26.50 2.87 -2.64
CA GLY A 321 27.23 4.09 -3.00
C GLY A 321 28.74 3.96 -2.75
N GLY A 322 29.53 4.62 -3.60
CA GLY A 322 30.99 4.66 -3.52
C GLY A 322 31.67 4.40 -4.85
N ASP A 323 33.00 4.27 -4.80
CA ASP A 323 33.82 4.04 -5.98
C ASP A 323 34.08 2.53 -6.20
N VAL A 324 33.79 2.05 -7.40
CA VAL A 324 34.08 0.68 -7.85
C VAL A 324 35.16 0.71 -8.91
N THR A 325 36.24 -0.04 -8.71
CA THR A 325 37.29 -0.15 -9.73
C THR A 325 37.09 -1.40 -10.57
N VAL A 326 36.91 -1.21 -11.87
CA VAL A 326 36.88 -2.27 -12.87
C VAL A 326 38.22 -2.34 -13.61
N SER A 327 38.69 -3.55 -13.92
CA SER A 327 40.00 -3.71 -14.55
C SER A 327 40.09 -4.99 -15.37
N ASN A 328 39.76 -4.91 -16.66
CA ASN A 328 39.97 -5.98 -17.62
C ASN A 328 40.29 -5.40 -19.00
N SER A 329 41.58 -5.40 -19.34
CA SER A 329 42.18 -4.64 -20.44
C SER A 329 42.10 -3.11 -20.26
N THR A 330 40.91 -2.56 -20.00
CA THR A 330 40.72 -1.17 -19.54
C THR A 330 40.52 -1.15 -18.03
N THR A 331 41.15 -0.19 -17.34
CA THR A 331 40.98 0.09 -15.90
C THR A 331 40.27 1.41 -15.70
N ALA A 332 39.13 1.39 -15.02
CA ALA A 332 38.33 2.58 -14.72
C ALA A 332 37.78 2.55 -13.30
N THR A 333 37.56 3.72 -12.73
CA THR A 333 36.84 3.93 -11.47
C THR A 333 35.44 4.42 -11.79
N LEU A 334 34.43 3.69 -11.34
CA LEU A 334 33.01 3.99 -11.47
C LEU A 334 32.55 4.65 -10.17
N THR A 335 31.94 5.83 -10.22
CA THR A 335 31.38 6.48 -9.03
C THR A 335 29.88 6.25 -8.98
N LEU A 336 29.47 5.43 -8.01
CA LEU A 336 28.10 5.13 -7.67
C LEU A 336 27.64 6.10 -6.58
N THR A 337 26.54 6.80 -6.80
CA THR A 337 25.95 7.68 -5.80
C THR A 337 24.70 7.01 -5.26
N SER A 338 24.61 6.89 -3.93
CA SER A 338 23.37 6.55 -3.24
C SER A 338 22.67 7.84 -2.81
N SER A 339 21.35 7.87 -2.97
CA SER A 339 20.49 8.95 -2.49
C SER A 339 19.22 8.36 -1.88
N MET A 340 18.82 8.87 -0.72
CA MET A 340 17.54 8.52 -0.10
C MET A 340 16.39 8.98 -1.00
N VAL A 341 15.57 8.04 -1.43
CA VAL A 341 14.38 8.30 -2.27
C VAL A 341 13.08 8.19 -1.48
N GLY A 342 13.13 7.59 -0.29
CA GLY A 342 12.07 7.77 0.69
C GLY A 342 12.41 7.27 2.07
N SER A 343 11.59 7.71 3.02
CA SER A 343 11.67 7.35 4.42
C SER A 343 10.25 7.24 4.96
N PHE A 344 10.01 6.17 5.70
CA PHE A 344 8.75 5.88 6.39
C PHE A 344 9.05 5.77 7.86
N ASN A 345 8.30 6.48 8.68
CA ASN A 345 8.43 6.39 10.13
C ASN A 345 7.03 6.38 10.74
N GLU A 346 6.52 5.18 10.97
CA GLU A 346 5.16 4.96 11.45
C GLU A 346 5.18 4.16 12.75
N SER A 347 4.08 4.24 13.51
CA SER A 347 3.99 3.62 14.83
C SER A 347 2.60 3.03 15.09
N LEU A 348 2.55 1.89 15.78
CA LEU A 348 1.32 1.26 16.26
C LEU A 348 1.38 1.03 17.77
N SER A 349 0.22 1.08 18.43
CA SER A 349 0.11 0.78 19.87
C SER A 349 -0.39 -0.65 20.08
N VAL A 350 0.30 -1.41 20.92
CA VAL A 350 -0.06 -2.77 21.33
C VAL A 350 -0.45 -2.77 22.80
N VAL A 351 -1.61 -3.35 23.13
CA VAL A 351 -2.11 -3.44 24.51
C VAL A 351 -1.96 -4.87 25.05
N VAL A 352 -1.15 -5.02 26.08
CA VAL A 352 -0.88 -6.30 26.74
C VAL A 352 -1.50 -6.30 28.14
N PHE A 353 -2.36 -7.28 28.41
CA PHE A 353 -3.09 -7.45 29.68
C PHE A 353 -2.68 -8.75 30.40
N ASP A 354 -2.88 -8.80 31.73
CA ASP A 354 -2.45 -9.93 32.59
C ASP A 354 -3.58 -10.94 32.67
N ASP A 355 -4.78 -10.38 32.81
CA ASP A 355 -6.06 -11.02 32.93
C ASP A 355 -7.02 -10.40 31.92
N LEU A 356 -7.93 -11.25 31.42
CA LEU A 356 -9.07 -10.82 30.63
C LEU A 356 -10.31 -11.37 31.32
N ASP A 357 -10.95 -10.52 32.11
CA ASP A 357 -12.19 -10.84 32.82
C ASP A 357 -13.30 -11.15 31.80
N VAL A 358 -13.70 -12.42 31.77
CA VAL A 358 -14.83 -12.96 31.01
C VAL A 358 -15.67 -13.82 31.95
N TRP A 359 -16.80 -14.35 31.48
CA TRP A 359 -17.70 -15.18 32.28
C TRP A 359 -17.91 -16.53 31.61
N LEU A 360 -18.03 -17.60 32.41
CA LEU A 360 -18.31 -18.95 31.91
C LEU A 360 -19.61 -18.94 31.08
N ASP A 361 -19.59 -19.56 29.90
CA ASP A 361 -20.74 -19.67 28.99
C ASP A 361 -20.93 -21.16 28.65
N MET A 362 -21.58 -21.91 29.54
CA MET A 362 -21.59 -23.37 29.46
C MET A 362 -22.50 -23.93 28.36
N ASP A 363 -23.55 -23.22 27.99
CA ASP A 363 -24.49 -23.63 26.95
C ASP A 363 -24.19 -23.06 25.55
N GLY A 364 -23.29 -22.07 25.47
CA GLY A 364 -22.73 -21.53 24.23
C GLY A 364 -23.64 -20.50 23.55
N ASP A 365 -24.46 -19.78 24.30
CA ASP A 365 -25.38 -18.77 23.78
C ASP A 365 -24.75 -17.37 23.62
N GLY A 366 -23.53 -17.18 24.14
CA GLY A 366 -22.77 -15.94 24.08
C GLY A 366 -23.02 -14.98 25.25
N PHE A 367 -23.75 -15.40 26.27
CA PHE A 367 -23.91 -14.73 27.56
C PHE A 367 -23.19 -15.56 28.62
N GLY A 368 -22.64 -14.92 29.66
CA GLY A 368 -21.87 -15.63 30.67
C GLY A 368 -22.41 -15.46 32.08
N ASP A 369 -22.22 -16.48 32.93
CA ASP A 369 -22.74 -16.50 34.30
C ASP A 369 -21.99 -15.47 35.18
N PRO A 370 -22.67 -14.41 35.68
CA PRO A 370 -22.08 -13.37 36.52
C PRO A 370 -21.46 -13.90 37.82
N ALA A 371 -21.87 -15.09 38.28
CA ALA A 371 -21.33 -15.74 39.47
C ALA A 371 -20.01 -16.48 39.21
N VAL A 372 -19.65 -16.73 37.95
CA VAL A 372 -18.48 -17.51 37.55
C VAL A 372 -17.59 -16.73 36.58
N PRO A 373 -16.91 -15.67 37.05
CA PRO A 373 -15.87 -15.02 36.26
C PRO A 373 -14.73 -16.01 35.99
N VAL A 374 -14.26 -16.02 34.76
CA VAL A 374 -13.10 -16.80 34.31
C VAL A 374 -12.09 -15.86 33.68
N ASP A 375 -10.81 -16.24 33.75
CA ASP A 375 -9.74 -15.50 33.10
C ASP A 375 -9.50 -16.11 31.71
N ALA A 376 -9.77 -15.35 30.65
CA ALA A 376 -9.50 -15.78 29.28
C ALA A 376 -7.99 -15.78 28.95
N CYS A 377 -7.16 -15.16 29.78
CA CYS A 377 -5.71 -15.20 29.64
C CYS A 377 -5.05 -16.44 30.25
N ASP A 378 -5.76 -17.20 31.09
CA ASP A 378 -5.22 -18.44 31.65
C ASP A 378 -5.15 -19.53 30.55
N PRO A 379 -3.96 -19.98 30.11
CA PRO A 379 -3.84 -21.02 29.09
C PRO A 379 -4.35 -22.39 29.57
N ALA A 380 -4.59 -22.57 30.88
CA ALA A 380 -5.26 -23.75 31.42
C ALA A 380 -6.78 -23.67 31.30
N ASN A 381 -7.34 -22.50 31.01
CA ASN A 381 -8.76 -22.33 30.78
C ASN A 381 -9.15 -22.96 29.42
N THR A 382 -9.88 -24.07 29.49
CA THR A 382 -10.46 -24.74 28.32
C THR A 382 -11.98 -24.63 28.30
N LEU A 383 -12.55 -23.77 29.14
CA LEU A 383 -13.98 -23.60 29.27
C LEU A 383 -14.45 -22.54 28.26
N PRO A 384 -15.65 -22.71 27.69
CA PRO A 384 -16.30 -21.66 26.90
C PRO A 384 -16.59 -20.44 27.78
N TYR A 385 -16.56 -19.24 27.19
CA TYR A 385 -16.77 -17.99 27.90
C TYR A 385 -17.38 -16.91 27.01
N ALA A 386 -18.02 -15.93 27.66
CA ALA A 386 -18.60 -14.74 27.06
C ALA A 386 -18.00 -13.45 27.66
N PHE A 387 -18.05 -12.37 26.89
CA PHE A 387 -17.54 -11.04 27.29
C PHE A 387 -18.55 -10.22 28.11
N ASN A 388 -19.71 -10.79 28.42
CA ASN A 388 -20.76 -10.16 29.20
C ASN A 388 -21.23 -11.12 30.30
N ASP A 389 -21.87 -10.57 31.33
CA ASP A 389 -22.24 -11.26 32.57
C ASP A 389 -23.77 -11.42 32.71
N ALA A 390 -24.46 -11.64 31.59
CA ALA A 390 -25.91 -11.55 31.49
C ALA A 390 -26.64 -12.91 31.38
N ASP A 391 -25.95 -14.03 31.59
CA ASP A 391 -26.60 -15.34 31.66
C ASP A 391 -27.12 -15.61 33.09
N CYS A 392 -28.35 -16.11 33.22
CA CYS A 392 -28.89 -16.54 34.51
C CYS A 392 -29.13 -18.05 34.63
N ASP A 393 -28.96 -18.83 33.55
CA ASP A 393 -29.02 -20.29 33.55
C ASP A 393 -28.08 -20.89 32.48
N ASP A 394 -26.81 -21.09 32.88
CA ASP A 394 -25.70 -21.76 32.19
C ASP A 394 -26.01 -23.17 31.59
N ALA A 395 -27.20 -23.70 31.82
CA ALA A 395 -27.66 -24.97 31.24
C ALA A 395 -28.68 -24.78 30.11
N ASN A 396 -29.11 -23.55 29.81
CA ASN A 396 -30.21 -23.25 28.92
C ASN A 396 -30.00 -21.95 28.12
N ALA A 397 -29.55 -22.13 26.88
CA ALA A 397 -29.23 -21.06 25.90
C ALA A 397 -30.38 -20.11 25.52
N ASN A 398 -31.56 -20.27 26.10
CA ASN A 398 -32.71 -19.39 25.94
C ASN A 398 -32.96 -18.51 27.18
N VAL A 399 -32.11 -18.56 28.20
CA VAL A 399 -32.34 -17.96 29.52
C VAL A 399 -31.21 -17.00 29.87
N TYR A 400 -31.34 -15.76 29.41
CA TYR A 400 -30.36 -14.69 29.59
C TYR A 400 -31.07 -13.34 29.63
N LEU A 401 -30.38 -12.30 30.09
CA LEU A 401 -30.96 -10.96 30.22
C LEU A 401 -31.49 -10.45 28.87
N ASP A 402 -32.74 -9.98 28.85
CA ASP A 402 -33.45 -9.53 27.64
C ASP A 402 -33.73 -10.64 26.58
N ALA A 403 -33.66 -11.93 26.95
CA ALA A 403 -34.04 -13.01 26.04
C ALA A 403 -35.50 -12.93 25.59
N SER A 404 -35.76 -13.47 24.40
CA SER A 404 -37.13 -13.61 23.90
C SER A 404 -37.84 -14.78 24.57
N PRO A 405 -39.14 -14.64 24.88
CA PRO A 405 -39.90 -15.68 25.57
C PRO A 405 -40.07 -16.93 24.67
N THR A 406 -39.86 -18.12 25.24
CA THR A 406 -39.96 -19.40 24.49
C THR A 406 -41.24 -20.18 24.74
N GLY A 407 -42.03 -19.81 25.75
CA GLY A 407 -43.22 -20.56 26.15
C GLY A 407 -42.88 -21.93 26.75
N GLU A 408 -41.73 -22.07 27.42
CA GLU A 408 -41.28 -23.35 28.00
C GLU A 408 -41.53 -23.44 29.51
N GLY A 409 -42.17 -22.43 30.10
CA GLY A 409 -42.41 -22.32 31.54
C GLY A 409 -41.17 -21.94 32.34
N VAL A 410 -40.20 -21.30 31.68
CA VAL A 410 -38.95 -20.79 32.25
C VAL A 410 -38.92 -19.28 32.11
N ASP A 411 -38.32 -18.59 33.08
CA ASP A 411 -38.12 -17.14 33.04
C ASP A 411 -36.93 -16.89 32.11
N ASN A 412 -37.23 -16.61 30.83
CA ASN A 412 -36.22 -16.49 29.79
C ASN A 412 -35.39 -15.23 29.97
N ASN A 413 -36.01 -14.13 30.38
CA ASN A 413 -35.35 -12.81 30.43
C ASN A 413 -34.69 -12.48 31.78
N CYS A 414 -34.77 -13.39 32.76
CA CYS A 414 -34.18 -13.28 34.09
C CYS A 414 -34.74 -12.12 34.93
N ASP A 415 -35.95 -11.63 34.64
CA ASP A 415 -36.55 -10.50 35.37
C ASP A 415 -37.21 -10.90 36.71
N GLY A 416 -37.23 -12.20 37.00
CA GLY A 416 -37.80 -12.81 38.20
C GLY A 416 -39.31 -13.03 38.11
N VAL A 417 -39.92 -12.83 36.94
CA VAL A 417 -41.36 -12.94 36.70
C VAL A 417 -41.62 -13.75 35.43
N LEU A 418 -42.28 -14.91 35.58
CA LEU A 418 -42.81 -15.65 34.43
C LEU A 418 -43.94 -14.84 33.75
N SER A 419 -43.66 -14.31 32.57
CA SER A 419 -44.65 -13.63 31.74
C SER A 419 -45.55 -14.63 31.00
N PRO A 420 -46.76 -14.23 30.55
CA PRO A 420 -47.67 -15.14 29.83
C PRO A 420 -47.07 -15.76 28.56
N ASP A 421 -46.15 -15.06 27.89
CA ASP A 421 -45.50 -15.53 26.67
C ASP A 421 -44.38 -16.56 26.97
N GLU A 422 -43.89 -16.61 28.21
CA GLU A 422 -42.87 -17.57 28.69
C GLU A 422 -43.50 -18.83 29.27
N MET A 423 -44.77 -18.77 29.68
CA MET A 423 -45.48 -19.92 30.23
C MET A 423 -45.70 -20.99 29.16
N VAL A 424 -45.67 -22.26 29.58
CA VAL A 424 -46.05 -23.38 28.70
C VAL A 424 -47.44 -23.11 28.14
N PRO A 425 -47.60 -23.01 26.80
CA PRO A 425 -48.91 -22.84 26.20
C PRO A 425 -49.84 -23.92 26.72
N CYS A 426 -50.92 -23.52 27.36
CA CYS A 426 -51.95 -24.39 27.87
C CYS A 426 -53.18 -24.19 26.99
N PRO A 427 -53.35 -24.92 25.87
CA PRO A 427 -54.37 -24.60 24.87
C PRO A 427 -55.79 -24.60 25.43
N GLY A 428 -56.03 -25.29 26.55
CA GLY A 428 -57.33 -25.31 27.21
C GLY A 428 -57.61 -24.13 28.15
N ASP A 429 -56.60 -23.35 28.55
CA ASP A 429 -56.75 -22.21 29.47
C ASP A 429 -57.00 -20.94 28.67
N LEU A 430 -58.27 -20.72 28.33
CA LEU A 430 -58.70 -19.62 27.47
C LEU A 430 -58.84 -18.31 28.23
N ASN A 431 -58.91 -18.35 29.56
CA ASN A 431 -59.04 -17.15 30.39
C ASN A 431 -57.75 -16.78 31.13
N LEU A 432 -56.67 -17.56 30.94
CA LEU A 432 -55.34 -17.37 31.51
C LEU A 432 -55.34 -17.34 33.05
N ASP A 433 -56.25 -18.09 33.68
CA ASP A 433 -56.33 -18.22 35.14
C ASP A 433 -55.54 -19.39 35.72
N THR A 434 -54.73 -20.03 34.86
CA THR A 434 -53.87 -21.18 35.13
C THR A 434 -54.63 -22.47 35.45
N GLN A 435 -55.93 -22.55 35.16
CA GLN A 435 -56.70 -23.78 35.33
C GLN A 435 -57.67 -23.98 34.17
N VAL A 436 -57.53 -25.10 33.45
CA VAL A 436 -58.54 -25.51 32.47
C VAL A 436 -59.78 -26.00 33.20
N SER A 437 -60.77 -25.12 33.34
CA SER A 437 -61.93 -25.31 34.19
C SER A 437 -63.23 -25.06 33.43
N VAL A 438 -64.35 -25.04 34.18
CA VAL A 438 -65.64 -24.65 33.60
C VAL A 438 -65.58 -23.21 33.07
N ALA A 439 -64.70 -22.37 33.61
CA ALA A 439 -64.55 -21.00 33.14
C ALA A 439 -64.09 -20.95 31.66
N ASP A 440 -63.14 -21.79 31.26
CA ASP A 440 -62.65 -21.86 29.87
C ASP A 440 -63.67 -22.46 28.92
N VAL A 441 -64.41 -23.47 29.38
CA VAL A 441 -65.54 -24.02 28.62
C VAL A 441 -66.56 -22.89 28.34
N LEU A 442 -66.79 -21.98 29.28
CA LEU A 442 -67.72 -20.86 29.08
C LEU A 442 -67.15 -19.80 28.12
N VAL A 443 -65.84 -19.55 28.12
CA VAL A 443 -65.19 -18.69 27.13
C VAL A 443 -65.36 -19.26 25.73
N MET A 444 -65.02 -20.54 25.53
CA MET A 444 -65.19 -21.20 24.24
C MET A 444 -66.65 -21.25 23.77
N LEU A 445 -67.59 -21.54 24.68
CA LEU A 445 -69.01 -21.56 24.34
C LEU A 445 -69.55 -20.18 23.96
N SER A 446 -68.88 -19.10 24.40
CA SER A 446 -69.23 -17.73 23.99
C SER A 446 -68.82 -17.43 22.54
N ASP A 447 -67.78 -18.11 22.05
CA ASP A 447 -67.30 -18.04 20.66
C ASP A 447 -67.87 -19.14 19.75
N PHE A 448 -68.71 -20.02 20.28
CA PHE A 448 -69.21 -21.18 19.54
C PHE A 448 -69.96 -20.79 18.26
N GLY A 449 -69.49 -21.28 17.11
CA GLY A 449 -69.97 -20.91 15.79
C GLY A 449 -69.25 -19.72 15.16
N CYS A 450 -68.16 -19.22 15.76
CA CYS A 450 -67.27 -18.25 15.15
C CYS A 450 -66.55 -18.84 13.92
N ILE A 451 -66.33 -18.02 12.88
CA ILE A 451 -65.74 -18.43 11.58
C ILE A 451 -64.68 -17.44 11.05
N SER A 452 -64.23 -16.49 11.87
CA SER A 452 -63.19 -15.52 11.50
C SER A 452 -62.55 -14.89 12.74
N ALA A 453 -61.22 -14.97 12.88
CA ALA A 453 -60.46 -14.42 14.00
C ALA A 453 -60.96 -14.90 15.38
N CYS A 454 -61.16 -16.22 15.50
CA CYS A 454 -61.68 -16.83 16.71
C CYS A 454 -60.52 -17.24 17.62
N GLU A 455 -60.44 -16.64 18.81
CA GLU A 455 -59.36 -16.94 19.77
C GLU A 455 -59.52 -18.35 20.38
N SER A 456 -60.74 -18.89 20.39
CA SER A 456 -61.06 -20.22 20.90
C SER A 456 -60.96 -21.36 19.86
N ASP A 457 -60.37 -21.15 18.68
CA ASP A 457 -60.16 -22.18 17.64
C ASP A 457 -58.91 -23.02 17.96
N LEU A 458 -59.10 -24.05 18.77
CA LEU A 458 -58.02 -24.91 19.26
C LEU A 458 -57.55 -25.93 18.23
N THR A 459 -58.35 -26.23 17.23
CA THR A 459 -58.01 -27.17 16.16
C THR A 459 -57.37 -26.49 14.95
N SER A 460 -57.37 -25.15 14.93
CA SER A 460 -56.87 -24.31 13.84
C SER A 460 -57.54 -24.61 12.49
N ASP A 461 -58.82 -25.00 12.52
CA ASP A 461 -59.59 -25.31 11.31
C ASP A 461 -60.29 -24.09 10.69
N GLY A 462 -60.19 -22.94 11.37
CA GLY A 462 -60.78 -21.67 10.98
C GLY A 462 -62.17 -21.42 11.57
N SER A 463 -62.68 -22.30 12.45
CA SER A 463 -63.97 -22.19 13.10
C SER A 463 -63.95 -22.68 14.55
N VAL A 464 -64.89 -22.21 15.38
CA VAL A 464 -65.08 -22.73 16.74
C VAL A 464 -66.31 -23.62 16.77
N GLY A 465 -66.10 -24.92 16.93
CA GLY A 465 -67.14 -25.93 16.85
C GLY A 465 -67.03 -27.01 17.92
N VAL A 466 -67.69 -28.13 17.64
CA VAL A 466 -67.69 -29.29 18.54
C VAL A 466 -66.29 -29.89 18.63
N GLU A 467 -65.48 -29.81 17.57
CA GLU A 467 -64.12 -30.35 17.55
C GLU A 467 -63.21 -29.56 18.52
N ASP A 468 -63.32 -28.24 18.56
CA ASP A 468 -62.59 -27.40 19.54
C ASP A 468 -63.07 -27.64 20.96
N LEU A 469 -64.38 -27.80 21.18
CA LEU A 469 -64.91 -28.16 22.51
C LEU A 469 -64.39 -29.51 22.99
N LEU A 470 -64.26 -30.48 22.10
CA LEU A 470 -63.66 -31.76 22.44
C LEU A 470 -62.15 -31.63 22.69
N ALA A 471 -61.45 -30.76 21.96
CA ALA A 471 -60.05 -30.45 22.20
C ALA A 471 -59.84 -29.80 23.57
N LEU A 472 -60.64 -28.79 23.94
CA LEU A 472 -60.60 -28.16 25.26
C LEU A 472 -60.89 -29.15 26.38
N LEU A 473 -61.91 -30.01 26.19
CA LEU A 473 -62.25 -31.03 27.18
C LEU A 473 -61.17 -32.09 27.38
N ALA A 474 -60.26 -32.27 26.41
CA ALA A 474 -59.10 -33.16 26.58
C ALA A 474 -58.11 -32.63 27.62
N TYR A 475 -58.07 -31.31 27.83
CA TYR A 475 -57.27 -30.64 28.86
C TYR A 475 -58.08 -30.32 30.12
N PHE A 476 -59.38 -30.63 30.18
CA PHE A 476 -60.22 -30.22 31.30
C PHE A 476 -59.76 -30.79 32.65
N GLY A 477 -59.58 -29.91 33.62
CA GLY A 477 -59.07 -30.22 34.95
C GLY A 477 -57.54 -30.23 35.05
N THR A 478 -56.81 -29.89 33.98
CA THR A 478 -55.38 -29.63 34.09
C THR A 478 -55.14 -28.28 34.75
N GLN A 479 -54.18 -28.25 35.67
CA GLN A 479 -53.61 -27.02 36.16
C GLN A 479 -52.42 -26.67 35.27
N CYS A 480 -52.46 -25.46 34.75
CA CYS A 480 -51.33 -24.77 34.15
C CYS A 480 -50.66 -23.92 35.29
#